data_AF-A0AAU2H8G9-F1
#
_entry.id   AF-A0AAU2H8G9-F1
#
_cell.length_a   1.000
_cell.length_b   1.000
_cell.length_c   1.000
_cell.angle_alpha   90.00
_cell.angle_beta   90.00
_cell.angle_gamma   90.00
#
_symmetry.space_group_name_H-M   'P 1'
#
loop_
_entity.id
_entity.type
_entity.pdbx_description
1 polymer ?
#
loop_
_entity_poly.entity_id
_entity_poly.type
_entity_poly.pdbx_seq_one_letter_code
_entity_poly.pdbx_strand_id
1 'polypeptide(L)'
;MEMNASYTSFVAIGDSFTEGMSDLLPDGSYRGWADLLAARLAARTPGFRYANLAVRGKLIGQIVDEQVEPAAAMRADVVTLVGGLNDALRPKYDMDRVRGHLTEAVEKLAPSCGRLVLMRSPGRNGPVMERFRPRMEELFSHIEGLAAKHGALVVDLYGAAVLGDPRLWDVDRLHLTGEGHRRVAEAVWQKLGLPAEDDWLAPLPRGPQPRWATRRVADARFARQHLAPWIGRRLTGRSSGDGRPAKRPELLPYDTTPQADGEPGTASGDVTALS
;
A
#
# COMPACT_ATOMS: atom_id res chain seq x y z
N MET A 1 -11.51 -20.36 19.33
CA MET A 1 -10.13 -20.13 19.80
C MET A 1 -9.86 -18.65 19.63
N GLU A 2 -9.89 -17.88 20.72
CA GLU A 2 -9.41 -16.50 20.72
C GLU A 2 -7.89 -16.54 20.55
N MET A 3 -7.41 -16.27 19.34
CA MET A 3 -6.02 -15.88 19.16
C MET A 3 -5.96 -14.36 19.32
N ASN A 4 -5.93 -13.87 20.55
CA ASN A 4 -5.45 -12.52 20.82
C ASN A 4 -3.92 -12.51 20.60
N ALA A 5 -3.49 -12.70 19.34
CA ALA A 5 -2.09 -12.53 18.97
C ALA A 5 -1.78 -11.03 19.10
N SER A 6 -1.04 -10.66 20.14
CA SER A 6 -0.46 -9.33 20.24
C SER A 6 0.78 -9.29 19.35
N TYR A 7 0.76 -8.41 18.36
CA TYR A 7 1.92 -8.12 17.50
C TYR A 7 2.67 -6.93 18.08
N THR A 8 3.98 -7.06 18.24
CA THR A 8 4.87 -6.02 18.79
C THR A 8 5.69 -5.33 17.71
N SER A 9 5.75 -5.89 16.51
CA SER A 9 6.51 -5.32 15.40
C SER A 9 5.93 -5.63 14.02
N PHE A 10 6.01 -4.65 13.12
CA PHE A 10 5.56 -4.77 11.73
C PHE A 10 6.59 -4.16 10.77
N VAL A 11 6.91 -4.90 9.71
CA VAL A 11 7.74 -4.42 8.59
C VAL A 11 6.97 -4.53 7.28
N ALA A 12 6.82 -3.40 6.60
CA ALA A 12 6.17 -3.33 5.30
C ALA A 12 7.22 -3.18 4.18
N ILE A 13 7.20 -4.08 3.19
CA ILE A 13 8.04 -3.97 2.00
C ILE A 13 7.18 -4.01 0.73
N GLY A 14 7.69 -3.40 -0.33
CA GLY A 14 7.03 -3.37 -1.63
C GLY A 14 7.28 -2.11 -2.44
N ASP A 15 6.26 -1.75 -3.21
CA ASP A 15 6.27 -0.64 -4.15
C ASP A 15 5.39 0.55 -3.70
N SER A 16 4.86 1.32 -4.65
CA SER A 16 4.05 2.51 -4.37
C SER A 16 2.76 2.22 -3.62
N PHE A 17 2.21 1.01 -3.78
CA PHE A 17 1.01 0.60 -3.07
C PHE A 17 1.28 0.52 -1.56
N THR A 18 2.39 -0.11 -1.17
CA THR A 18 2.83 -0.22 0.24
C THR A 18 3.42 1.10 0.76
N GLU A 19 4.06 1.90 -0.09
CA GLU A 19 4.55 3.24 0.30
C GLU A 19 3.39 4.16 0.72
N GLY A 20 2.18 3.94 0.18
CA GLY A 20 0.99 4.71 0.54
C GLY A 20 0.65 5.83 -0.43
N MET A 21 1.10 5.71 -1.69
CA MET A 21 0.83 6.71 -2.72
C MET A 21 -0.66 7.07 -2.78
N SER A 22 -0.91 8.37 -3.03
CA SER A 22 -2.24 9.00 -3.08
C SER A 22 -3.01 9.16 -1.77
N ASP A 23 -2.43 8.77 -0.63
CA ASP A 23 -2.90 9.18 0.71
C ASP A 23 -1.96 10.26 1.30
N LEU A 24 -1.93 11.42 0.64
CA LEU A 24 -1.04 12.55 0.94
C LEU A 24 -1.54 13.31 2.19
N LEU A 25 -0.65 13.50 3.16
CA LEU A 25 -0.89 14.32 4.35
C LEU A 25 -0.50 15.79 4.10
N PRO A 26 -0.98 16.74 4.93
CA PRO A 26 -0.65 18.16 4.79
C PRO A 26 0.86 18.48 4.83
N ASP A 27 1.64 17.66 5.52
CA ASP A 27 3.11 17.78 5.61
C ASP A 27 3.84 17.26 4.35
N GLY A 28 3.11 16.75 3.36
CA GLY A 28 3.64 16.21 2.12
C GLY A 28 4.09 14.74 2.18
N SER A 29 3.94 14.09 3.34
CA SER A 29 4.21 12.65 3.49
C SER A 29 3.02 11.81 3.02
N TYR A 30 3.29 10.53 2.71
CA TYR A 30 2.24 9.57 2.37
C TYR A 30 2.02 8.62 3.54
N ARG A 31 0.78 8.49 3.99
CA ARG A 31 0.38 7.57 5.06
C ARG A 31 0.13 6.17 4.49
N GLY A 32 -0.99 5.97 3.81
CA GLY A 32 -1.33 4.69 3.18
C GLY A 32 -1.72 3.58 4.15
N TRP A 33 -2.08 2.42 3.59
CA TRP A 33 -2.65 1.31 4.35
C TRP A 33 -1.70 0.71 5.40
N ALA A 34 -0.40 0.67 5.11
CA ALA A 34 0.58 0.08 6.01
C ALA A 34 0.75 0.94 7.28
N ASP A 35 0.78 2.26 7.14
CA ASP A 35 0.88 3.18 8.28
C ASP A 35 -0.42 3.20 9.10
N LEU A 36 -1.58 3.08 8.42
CA LEU A 36 -2.87 2.92 9.07
C LEU A 36 -2.94 1.63 9.91
N LEU A 37 -2.46 0.52 9.35
CA LEU A 37 -2.35 -0.75 10.08
C LEU A 37 -1.39 -0.64 11.26
N ALA A 38 -0.22 -0.04 11.06
CA ALA A 38 0.78 0.17 12.10
C ALA A 38 0.23 1.00 13.26
N ALA A 39 -0.53 2.07 12.97
CA ALA A 39 -1.18 2.88 14.00
C ALA A 39 -2.20 2.09 14.83
N ARG A 40 -3.02 1.25 14.18
CA ARG A 40 -3.99 0.41 14.90
C ARG A 40 -3.32 -0.65 15.78
N LEU A 41 -2.24 -1.26 15.29
CA LEU A 41 -1.46 -2.23 16.07
C LEU A 41 -0.76 -1.54 17.26
N ALA A 42 -0.14 -0.38 17.04
CA ALA A 42 0.53 0.40 18.08
C ALA A 42 -0.42 0.87 19.19
N ALA A 43 -1.65 1.27 18.84
CA ALA A 43 -2.66 1.65 19.82
C ALA A 43 -3.02 0.51 20.81
N ARG A 44 -2.73 -0.75 20.46
CA ARG A 44 -2.99 -1.93 21.29
C ARG A 44 -1.75 -2.50 21.96
N THR A 45 -0.57 -2.04 21.60
CA THR A 45 0.69 -2.64 22.04
C THR A 45 1.71 -1.54 22.33
N PRO A 46 1.85 -1.14 23.60
CA PRO A 46 2.88 -0.20 24.02
C PRO A 46 4.27 -0.65 23.56
N GLY A 47 5.06 0.28 23.02
CA GLY A 47 6.39 -0.02 22.48
C GLY A 47 6.37 -0.75 21.13
N PHE A 48 5.24 -0.76 20.41
CA PHE A 48 5.16 -1.30 19.06
C PHE A 48 6.21 -0.68 18.15
N ARG A 49 6.84 -1.50 17.31
CA ARG A 49 7.88 -1.07 16.37
C ARG A 49 7.41 -1.18 14.94
N TYR A 50 7.74 -0.20 14.11
CA TYR A 50 7.31 -0.16 12.72
C TYR A 50 8.41 0.29 11.77
N ALA A 51 8.55 -0.42 10.64
CA ALA A 51 9.34 -0.01 9.49
C ALA A 51 8.53 -0.11 8.20
N ASN A 52 8.79 0.80 7.26
CA ASN A 52 8.24 0.78 5.91
C ASN A 52 9.36 1.05 4.90
N LEU A 53 9.80 -0.02 4.25
CA LEU A 53 10.91 -0.04 3.29
C LEU A 53 10.43 0.17 1.86
N ALA A 54 9.11 0.28 1.64
CA ALA A 54 8.54 0.35 0.32
C ALA A 54 8.90 1.64 -0.41
N VAL A 55 9.16 1.53 -1.71
CA VAL A 55 9.53 2.66 -2.57
C VAL A 55 8.79 2.55 -3.90
N ARG A 56 8.10 3.62 -4.29
CA ARG A 56 7.32 3.71 -5.53
C ARG A 56 8.08 3.28 -6.77
N GLY A 57 7.36 2.58 -7.64
CA GLY A 57 7.83 2.19 -8.97
C GLY A 57 8.86 1.06 -8.99
N LYS A 58 9.19 0.48 -7.82
CA LYS A 58 10.05 -0.69 -7.76
C LYS A 58 9.40 -1.90 -8.44
N LEU A 59 10.25 -2.66 -9.10
CA LEU A 59 9.98 -4.00 -9.59
C LEU A 59 10.31 -5.04 -8.54
N ILE A 60 9.80 -6.27 -8.69
CA ILE A 60 10.06 -7.32 -7.70
C ILE A 60 11.55 -7.61 -7.52
N GLY A 61 12.35 -7.61 -8.59
CA GLY A 61 13.80 -7.80 -8.48
C GLY A 61 14.46 -6.73 -7.59
N GLN A 62 14.06 -5.47 -7.73
CA GLN A 62 14.58 -4.37 -6.89
C GLN A 62 14.08 -4.43 -5.44
N ILE A 63 12.91 -5.04 -5.20
CA ILE A 63 12.41 -5.31 -3.85
C ILE A 63 13.27 -6.42 -3.21
N VAL A 64 13.59 -7.48 -3.96
CA VAL A 64 14.50 -8.55 -3.51
C VAL A 64 15.87 -7.97 -3.14
N ASP A 65 16.49 -7.26 -4.08
CA ASP A 65 17.87 -6.79 -3.94
C ASP A 65 18.05 -5.81 -2.76
N GLU A 66 17.05 -4.96 -2.52
CA GLU A 66 17.22 -3.81 -1.62
C GLU A 66 16.37 -3.87 -0.33
N GLN A 67 15.28 -4.64 -0.30
CA GLN A 67 14.34 -4.62 0.84
C GLN A 67 14.24 -5.96 1.57
N VAL A 68 14.41 -7.09 0.88
CA VAL A 68 14.18 -8.42 1.48
C VAL A 68 15.19 -8.74 2.57
N GLU A 69 16.50 -8.54 2.32
CA GLU A 69 17.53 -8.80 3.34
C GLU A 69 17.36 -7.88 4.57
N PRO A 70 17.23 -6.55 4.44
CA PRO A 70 16.97 -5.70 5.60
C PRO A 70 15.70 -6.09 6.38
N ALA A 71 14.60 -6.42 5.69
CA ALA A 71 13.36 -6.83 6.35
C ALA A 71 13.50 -8.17 7.10
N ALA A 72 14.19 -9.15 6.51
CA ALA A 72 14.48 -10.43 7.17
C ALA A 72 15.35 -10.22 8.43
N ALA A 73 16.36 -9.35 8.36
CA ALA A 73 17.24 -9.06 9.49
C ALA A 73 16.51 -8.43 10.69
N MET A 74 15.41 -7.70 10.45
CA MET A 74 14.60 -7.06 11.50
C MET A 74 13.81 -8.05 12.36
N ARG A 75 13.57 -9.28 11.88
CA ARG A 75 12.83 -10.35 12.59
C ARG A 75 11.51 -9.89 13.22
N ALA A 76 10.69 -9.18 12.44
CA ALA A 76 9.42 -8.65 12.91
C ALA A 76 8.35 -9.74 13.07
N ASP A 77 7.34 -9.46 13.90
CA ASP A 77 6.22 -10.38 14.11
C ASP A 77 5.35 -10.47 12.86
N VAL A 78 5.16 -9.35 12.15
CA VAL A 78 4.46 -9.29 10.87
C VAL A 78 5.37 -8.70 9.80
N VAL A 79 5.46 -9.37 8.67
CA VAL A 79 6.06 -8.82 7.45
C VAL A 79 5.02 -8.87 6.33
N THR A 80 4.82 -7.76 5.62
CA THR A 80 3.99 -7.75 4.40
C THR A 80 4.88 -7.56 3.18
N LEU A 81 4.71 -8.42 2.17
CA LEU A 81 5.36 -8.29 0.87
C LEU A 81 4.31 -8.05 -0.22
N VAL A 82 4.43 -6.91 -0.90
CA VAL A 82 3.66 -6.60 -2.12
C VAL A 82 4.62 -6.26 -3.25
N GLY A 83 4.54 -7.01 -4.36
CA GLY A 83 5.38 -6.77 -5.53
C GLY A 83 4.97 -7.64 -6.71
N GLY A 84 5.57 -7.38 -7.89
CA GLY A 84 5.32 -8.13 -9.12
C GLY A 84 4.21 -7.56 -10.02
N LEU A 85 3.25 -6.80 -9.47
CA LEU A 85 2.23 -6.17 -10.31
C LEU A 85 2.82 -5.11 -11.26
N ASN A 86 3.80 -4.34 -10.79
CA ASN A 86 4.53 -3.39 -11.64
C ASN A 86 5.22 -4.06 -12.83
N ASP A 87 5.75 -5.27 -12.63
CA ASP A 87 6.36 -6.09 -13.68
C ASP A 87 5.32 -6.58 -14.68
N ALA A 88 4.21 -7.17 -14.19
CA ALA A 88 3.14 -7.71 -15.03
C ALA A 88 2.50 -6.66 -15.97
N LEU A 89 2.48 -5.39 -15.53
CA LEU A 89 1.98 -4.24 -16.27
C LEU A 89 2.97 -3.67 -17.30
N ARG A 90 4.19 -4.23 -17.45
CA ARG A 90 5.16 -3.78 -18.47
C ARG A 90 4.94 -4.48 -19.82
N PRO A 91 5.25 -3.80 -20.95
CA PRO A 91 5.16 -4.42 -22.27
C PRO A 91 6.11 -5.61 -22.45
N LYS A 92 7.37 -5.43 -22.04
CA LYS A 92 8.38 -6.49 -21.93
C LYS A 92 8.32 -7.01 -20.49
N TYR A 93 7.74 -8.19 -20.31
CA TYR A 93 7.63 -8.86 -19.03
C TYR A 93 8.09 -10.30 -19.20
N ASP A 94 8.70 -10.85 -18.14
CA ASP A 94 9.16 -12.22 -18.05
C ASP A 94 8.57 -12.79 -16.75
N MET A 95 7.55 -13.66 -16.87
CA MET A 95 6.88 -14.20 -15.68
C MET A 95 7.76 -15.16 -14.91
N ASP A 96 8.61 -15.91 -15.59
CA ASP A 96 9.48 -16.90 -14.95
C ASP A 96 10.43 -16.18 -14.00
N ARG A 97 10.98 -15.05 -14.46
CA ARG A 97 11.80 -14.19 -13.63
C ARG A 97 11.03 -13.56 -12.46
N VAL A 98 9.81 -13.07 -12.69
CA VAL A 98 8.96 -12.52 -11.62
C VAL A 98 8.65 -13.58 -10.56
N ARG A 99 8.29 -14.79 -10.99
CA ARG A 99 8.04 -15.94 -10.11
C ARG A 99 9.28 -16.32 -9.34
N GLY A 100 10.44 -16.36 -9.99
CA GLY A 100 11.73 -16.64 -9.36
C GLY A 100 12.05 -15.65 -8.22
N HIS A 101 11.94 -14.35 -8.48
CA HIS A 101 12.17 -13.33 -7.46
C HIS A 101 11.13 -13.36 -6.33
N LEU A 102 9.85 -13.64 -6.63
CA LEU A 102 8.84 -13.84 -5.57
C LEU A 102 9.14 -15.04 -4.69
N THR A 103 9.54 -16.16 -5.30
CA THR A 103 9.95 -17.37 -4.56
C THR A 103 11.13 -17.05 -3.65
N GLU A 104 12.17 -16.40 -4.17
CA GLU A 104 13.34 -15.98 -3.40
C GLU A 104 12.95 -15.09 -2.21
N ALA A 105 12.11 -14.08 -2.46
CA ALA A 105 11.63 -13.18 -1.41
C ALA A 105 10.89 -13.94 -0.30
N VAL A 106 9.94 -14.81 -0.68
CA VAL A 106 9.13 -15.56 0.28
C VAL A 106 9.97 -16.56 1.06
N GLU A 107 10.84 -17.32 0.38
CA GLU A 107 11.70 -18.33 1.01
C GLU A 107 12.66 -17.72 2.04
N LYS A 108 13.01 -16.44 1.87
CA LYS A 108 13.86 -15.69 2.80
C LYS A 108 13.09 -15.03 3.94
N LEU A 109 11.93 -14.46 3.67
CA LEU A 109 11.13 -13.73 4.67
C LEU A 109 10.33 -14.67 5.58
N ALA A 110 9.75 -15.73 5.03
CA ALA A 110 8.88 -16.64 5.78
C ALA A 110 9.54 -17.22 7.05
N PRO A 111 10.78 -17.74 7.02
CA PRO A 111 11.44 -18.22 8.24
C PRO A 111 11.94 -17.10 9.16
N SER A 112 11.98 -15.86 8.68
CA SER A 112 12.58 -14.72 9.38
C SER A 112 11.54 -13.84 10.08
N CYS A 113 10.26 -14.21 10.09
CA CYS A 113 9.19 -13.43 10.72
C CYS A 113 8.17 -14.34 11.40
N GLY A 114 7.37 -13.77 12.31
CA GLY A 114 6.27 -14.52 12.93
C GLY A 114 5.16 -14.85 11.93
N ARG A 115 4.82 -13.89 11.08
CA ARG A 115 3.80 -14.00 10.05
C ARG A 115 4.14 -13.22 8.80
N LEU A 116 4.29 -13.94 7.69
CA LEU A 116 4.36 -13.34 6.36
C LEU A 116 2.95 -13.15 5.78
N VAL A 117 2.70 -11.97 5.23
CA VAL A 117 1.46 -11.60 4.54
C VAL A 117 1.76 -11.21 3.10
N LEU A 118 1.11 -11.89 2.16
CA LEU A 118 1.13 -11.61 0.74
C LEU A 118 -0.23 -11.06 0.30
N MET A 119 -0.28 -10.45 -0.87
CA MET A 119 -1.51 -9.84 -1.38
C MET A 119 -1.77 -10.16 -2.84
N ARG A 120 -3.02 -10.51 -3.13
CA ARG A 120 -3.56 -10.38 -4.49
C ARG A 120 -4.05 -8.94 -4.61
N SER A 121 -3.21 -8.08 -5.17
CA SER A 121 -3.39 -6.62 -5.18
C SER A 121 -4.68 -6.22 -5.92
N PRO A 122 -5.37 -5.14 -5.48
CA PRO A 122 -6.63 -4.73 -6.07
C PRO A 122 -6.43 -4.16 -7.47
N GLY A 123 -7.52 -4.09 -8.22
CA GLY A 123 -7.52 -3.59 -9.58
C GLY A 123 -8.75 -2.75 -9.88
N ARG A 124 -8.56 -1.56 -10.46
CA ARG A 124 -9.67 -0.70 -10.90
C ARG A 124 -10.40 -1.33 -12.07
N ASN A 125 -11.74 -1.36 -12.03
CA ASN A 125 -12.53 -1.80 -13.17
C ASN A 125 -12.31 -0.93 -14.40
N GLY A 126 -12.05 -1.56 -15.55
CA GLY A 126 -11.84 -0.88 -16.83
C GLY A 126 -11.06 -1.71 -17.84
N PRO A 127 -10.93 -1.23 -19.10
CA PRO A 127 -10.33 -1.99 -20.19
C PRO A 127 -8.84 -2.31 -19.97
N VAL A 128 -8.13 -1.49 -19.19
CA VAL A 128 -6.74 -1.76 -18.84
C VAL A 128 -6.63 -3.00 -17.94
N MET A 129 -7.52 -3.13 -16.95
CA MET A 129 -7.57 -4.30 -16.08
C MET A 129 -7.82 -5.58 -16.89
N GLU A 130 -8.83 -5.56 -17.76
CA GLU A 130 -9.15 -6.72 -18.62
C GLU A 130 -7.97 -7.15 -19.50
N ARG A 131 -7.22 -6.19 -20.03
CA ARG A 131 -6.04 -6.47 -20.85
C ARG A 131 -4.94 -7.21 -20.09
N PHE A 132 -4.74 -6.90 -18.81
CA PHE A 132 -3.67 -7.47 -17.99
C PHE A 132 -4.14 -8.62 -17.09
N ARG A 133 -5.45 -8.89 -17.04
CA ARG A 133 -6.07 -9.95 -16.22
C ARG A 133 -5.35 -11.30 -16.29
N PRO A 134 -5.02 -11.88 -17.46
CA PRO A 134 -4.34 -13.18 -17.50
C PRO A 134 -2.99 -13.17 -16.79
N ARG A 135 -2.23 -12.07 -16.89
CA ARG A 135 -0.91 -11.94 -16.24
C ARG A 135 -1.05 -11.76 -14.74
N MET A 136 -2.08 -11.04 -14.30
CA MET A 136 -2.39 -10.87 -12.88
C MET A 136 -2.82 -12.19 -12.25
N GLU A 137 -3.66 -12.97 -12.94
CA GLU A 137 -4.12 -14.27 -12.46
C GLU A 137 -2.97 -15.27 -12.37
N GLU A 138 -2.04 -15.28 -13.33
CA GLU A 138 -0.83 -16.09 -13.25
C GLU A 138 0.06 -15.69 -12.06
N LEU A 139 0.28 -14.39 -11.84
CA LEU A 139 1.01 -13.86 -10.68
C LEU A 139 0.35 -14.27 -9.35
N PHE A 140 -0.98 -14.11 -9.26
CA PHE A 140 -1.74 -14.40 -8.05
C PHE A 140 -1.80 -15.88 -7.73
N SER A 141 -1.94 -16.73 -8.74
CA SER A 141 -1.84 -18.19 -8.57
C SER A 141 -0.47 -18.60 -8.01
N HIS A 142 0.62 -17.97 -8.46
CA HIS A 142 1.95 -18.20 -7.89
C HIS A 142 2.05 -17.75 -6.43
N ILE A 143 1.51 -16.57 -6.10
CA ILE A 143 1.46 -16.06 -4.72
C ILE A 143 0.70 -17.01 -3.79
N GLU A 144 -0.44 -17.53 -4.24
CA GLU A 144 -1.24 -18.51 -3.49
C GLU A 144 -0.46 -19.82 -3.26
N GLY A 145 0.23 -20.31 -4.29
CA GLY A 145 1.09 -21.49 -4.18
C GLY A 145 2.23 -21.30 -3.17
N LEU A 146 2.92 -20.15 -3.21
CA LEU A 146 3.96 -19.81 -2.25
C LEU A 146 3.40 -19.70 -0.83
N ALA A 147 2.24 -19.06 -0.65
CA ALA A 147 1.61 -18.94 0.65
C ALA A 147 1.23 -20.31 1.24
N ALA A 148 0.66 -21.20 0.43
CA ALA A 148 0.33 -22.55 0.83
C ALA A 148 1.59 -23.36 1.24
N LYS A 149 2.69 -23.23 0.48
CA LYS A 149 3.96 -23.91 0.74
C LYS A 149 4.64 -23.42 2.03
N HIS A 150 4.56 -22.12 2.32
CA HIS A 150 5.33 -21.47 3.39
C HIS A 150 4.49 -21.02 4.60
N GLY A 151 3.19 -21.32 4.63
CA GLY A 151 2.30 -20.94 5.73
C GLY A 151 2.03 -19.42 5.83
N ALA A 152 2.24 -18.68 4.74
CA ALA A 152 1.95 -17.25 4.68
C ALA A 152 0.43 -17.00 4.55
N LEU A 153 -0.01 -15.81 4.94
CA LEU A 153 -1.39 -15.37 4.72
C LEU A 153 -1.51 -14.67 3.37
N VAL A 154 -2.63 -14.87 2.68
CA VAL A 154 -2.98 -14.11 1.48
C VAL A 154 -4.20 -13.24 1.75
N VAL A 155 -4.04 -11.93 1.59
CA VAL A 155 -5.15 -10.98 1.55
C VAL A 155 -5.62 -10.86 0.10
N ASP A 156 -6.84 -11.29 -0.18
CA ASP A 156 -7.42 -11.23 -1.53
C ASP A 156 -8.17 -9.90 -1.73
N LEU A 157 -7.42 -8.89 -2.19
CA LEU A 157 -7.97 -7.58 -2.55
C LEU A 157 -8.47 -7.54 -4.00
N TYR A 158 -7.92 -8.41 -4.86
CA TYR A 158 -8.33 -8.57 -6.25
C TYR A 158 -9.75 -9.12 -6.38
N GLY A 159 -10.11 -10.12 -5.57
CA GLY A 159 -11.45 -10.70 -5.53
C GLY A 159 -12.52 -9.79 -4.92
N ALA A 160 -12.13 -8.71 -4.24
CA ALA A 160 -13.04 -7.78 -3.59
C ALA A 160 -13.64 -6.78 -4.60
N ALA A 161 -14.85 -7.06 -5.08
CA ALA A 161 -15.54 -6.26 -6.09
C ALA A 161 -15.61 -4.75 -5.76
N VAL A 162 -15.70 -4.39 -4.48
CA VAL A 162 -15.76 -2.99 -4.04
C VAL A 162 -14.47 -2.23 -4.37
N LEU A 163 -13.30 -2.88 -4.31
CA LEU A 163 -12.02 -2.28 -4.66
C LEU A 163 -11.87 -2.03 -6.16
N GLY A 164 -12.77 -2.57 -6.99
CA GLY A 164 -12.90 -2.22 -8.40
C GLY A 164 -13.59 -0.87 -8.67
N ASP A 165 -14.27 -0.29 -7.67
CA ASP A 165 -15.01 0.97 -7.83
C ASP A 165 -14.05 2.16 -8.08
N PRO A 166 -14.18 2.89 -9.21
CA PRO A 166 -13.30 4.02 -9.53
C PRO A 166 -13.19 5.12 -8.46
N ARG A 167 -14.17 5.23 -7.54
CA ARG A 167 -14.15 6.22 -6.44
C ARG A 167 -13.11 5.91 -5.36
N LEU A 168 -12.61 4.67 -5.32
CA LEU A 168 -11.52 4.26 -4.43
C LEU A 168 -10.14 4.48 -5.02
N TRP A 169 -10.05 5.02 -6.24
CA TRP A 169 -8.80 5.26 -6.95
C TRP A 169 -8.64 6.76 -7.18
N ASP A 170 -7.43 7.26 -6.97
CA ASP A 170 -7.11 8.68 -7.13
C ASP A 170 -7.16 9.09 -8.61
N VAL A 171 -6.93 10.38 -8.87
CA VAL A 171 -6.94 11.01 -10.19
C VAL A 171 -5.96 10.34 -11.17
N ASP A 172 -4.91 9.69 -10.66
CA ASP A 172 -3.94 8.93 -11.45
C ASP A 172 -4.41 7.51 -11.82
N ARG A 173 -5.58 7.09 -11.30
CA ARG A 173 -6.26 5.83 -11.62
C ARG A 173 -5.45 4.57 -11.35
N LEU A 174 -4.36 4.71 -10.60
CA LEU A 174 -3.39 3.66 -10.33
C LEU A 174 -3.25 3.42 -8.83
N HIS A 175 -3.35 4.47 -8.01
CA HIS A 175 -3.25 4.35 -6.57
C HIS A 175 -4.59 4.56 -5.88
N LEU A 176 -4.73 3.97 -4.70
CA LEU A 176 -5.93 4.09 -3.89
C LEU A 176 -6.02 5.47 -3.24
N THR A 177 -7.25 5.95 -3.05
CA THR A 177 -7.53 7.09 -2.18
C THR A 177 -7.34 6.69 -0.70
N GLY A 178 -7.38 7.66 0.21
CA GLY A 178 -7.34 7.36 1.66
C GLY A 178 -8.44 6.39 2.13
N GLU A 179 -9.63 6.42 1.53
CA GLU A 179 -10.69 5.42 1.79
C GLU A 179 -10.27 4.02 1.33
N GLY A 180 -9.68 3.89 0.13
CA GLY A 180 -9.18 2.61 -0.35
C GLY A 180 -8.08 2.05 0.56
N HIS A 181 -7.15 2.90 0.99
CA HIS A 181 -6.11 2.52 1.95
C HIS A 181 -6.68 2.08 3.31
N ARG A 182 -7.74 2.74 3.82
CA ARG A 182 -8.44 2.30 5.04
C ARG A 182 -9.04 0.90 4.90
N ARG A 183 -9.67 0.60 3.76
CA ARG A 183 -10.23 -0.75 3.49
C ARG A 183 -9.16 -1.81 3.39
N VAL A 184 -8.02 -1.50 2.77
CA VAL A 184 -6.88 -2.43 2.70
C VAL A 184 -6.31 -2.67 4.10
N ALA A 185 -6.15 -1.63 4.92
CA ALA A 185 -5.69 -1.79 6.30
C ALA A 185 -6.64 -2.70 7.12
N GLU A 186 -7.96 -2.52 6.98
CA GLU A 186 -8.97 -3.39 7.59
C GLU A 186 -8.91 -4.83 7.06
N ALA A 187 -8.72 -5.02 5.76
CA ALA A 187 -8.60 -6.35 5.17
C ALA A 187 -7.39 -7.12 5.73
N VAL A 188 -6.24 -6.44 5.87
CA VAL A 188 -5.03 -7.04 6.47
C VAL A 188 -5.26 -7.32 7.96
N TRP A 189 -5.84 -6.36 8.68
CA TRP A 189 -6.19 -6.50 10.09
C TRP A 189 -7.04 -7.75 10.37
N GLN A 190 -8.13 -7.91 9.64
CA GLN A 190 -9.01 -9.08 9.76
C GLN A 190 -8.29 -10.36 9.33
N LYS A 191 -7.43 -10.31 8.30
CA LYS A 191 -6.66 -11.48 7.85
C LYS A 191 -5.65 -11.95 8.90
N LEU A 192 -5.11 -11.04 9.71
CA LEU A 192 -4.27 -11.36 10.87
C LEU A 192 -5.06 -11.98 12.03
N GLY A 193 -6.39 -12.08 11.92
CA GLY A 193 -7.27 -12.69 12.93
C GLY A 193 -7.74 -11.72 14.01
N LEU A 194 -7.55 -10.41 13.81
CA LEU A 194 -8.00 -9.39 14.74
C LEU A 194 -9.50 -9.09 14.54
N PRO A 195 -10.24 -8.72 15.61
CA PRO A 195 -11.67 -8.45 15.52
C PRO A 195 -11.97 -7.33 14.53
N ALA A 196 -12.92 -7.54 13.62
CA ALA A 196 -13.32 -6.54 12.63
C ALA A 196 -13.70 -5.21 13.30
N GLU A 197 -13.14 -4.11 12.82
CA GLU A 197 -13.50 -2.74 13.21
C GLU A 197 -14.46 -2.11 12.19
N ASP A 198 -14.45 -2.60 10.95
CA ASP A 198 -15.30 -2.12 9.86
C ASP A 198 -15.61 -3.26 8.86
N ASP A 199 -16.69 -3.11 8.08
CA ASP A 199 -16.94 -3.97 6.92
C ASP A 199 -16.25 -3.37 5.68
N TRP A 200 -15.00 -3.76 5.46
CA TRP A 200 -14.21 -3.26 4.33
C TRP A 200 -14.76 -3.69 2.96
N LEU A 201 -15.68 -4.66 2.92
CA LEU A 201 -16.38 -5.11 1.72
C LEU A 201 -17.69 -4.34 1.48
N ALA A 202 -18.15 -3.55 2.46
CA ALA A 202 -19.40 -2.81 2.37
C ALA A 202 -19.44 -1.91 1.13
N PRO A 203 -20.53 -1.91 0.34
CA PRO A 203 -20.63 -1.07 -0.84
C PRO A 203 -20.53 0.40 -0.45
N LEU A 204 -19.82 1.19 -1.27
CA LEU A 204 -19.76 2.63 -1.07
C LEU A 204 -21.17 3.25 -1.12
N PRO A 205 -21.49 4.22 -0.25
CA PRO A 205 -22.75 4.94 -0.30
C PRO A 205 -23.06 5.44 -1.70
N ARG A 206 -24.35 5.42 -2.08
CA ARG A 206 -24.78 5.93 -3.38
C ARG A 206 -24.50 7.43 -3.43
N GLY A 207 -23.61 7.83 -4.34
CA GLY A 207 -23.28 9.22 -4.61
C GLY A 207 -23.71 9.65 -6.01
N PRO A 208 -23.78 10.96 -6.29
CA PRO A 208 -24.09 11.47 -7.62
C PRO A 208 -23.06 10.97 -8.65
N GLN A 209 -23.54 10.43 -9.76
CA GLN A 209 -22.69 9.96 -10.86
C GLN A 209 -22.24 11.17 -11.69
N PRO A 210 -20.92 11.37 -11.90
CA PRO A 210 -20.45 12.49 -12.72
C PRO A 210 -20.94 12.35 -14.17
N ARG A 211 -21.44 13.45 -14.74
CA ARG A 211 -21.95 13.53 -16.11
C ARG A 211 -20.88 13.12 -17.14
N TRP A 212 -21.30 12.54 -18.26
CA TRP A 212 -20.42 11.97 -19.29
C TRP A 212 -19.37 12.97 -19.83
N ALA A 213 -19.76 14.24 -20.04
CA ALA A 213 -18.87 15.29 -20.52
C ALA A 213 -17.75 15.61 -19.52
N THR A 214 -18.08 15.66 -18.22
CA THR A 214 -17.12 15.84 -17.12
C THR A 214 -16.11 14.69 -17.06
N ARG A 215 -16.54 13.46 -17.38
CA ARG A 215 -15.65 12.28 -17.47
C ARG A 215 -14.63 12.40 -18.59
N ARG A 216 -15.01 12.89 -19.77
CA ARG A 216 -14.09 13.05 -20.93
C ARG A 216 -13.02 14.11 -20.68
N VAL A 217 -13.39 15.24 -20.07
CA VAL A 217 -12.41 16.28 -19.68
C VAL A 217 -11.43 15.74 -18.64
N ALA A 218 -11.92 14.95 -17.67
CA ALA A 218 -11.08 14.29 -16.68
C ALA A 218 -10.15 13.22 -17.32
N ASP A 219 -10.62 12.47 -18.32
CA ASP A 219 -9.79 11.50 -19.07
C ASP A 219 -8.63 12.18 -19.81
N ALA A 220 -8.90 13.29 -20.51
CA ALA A 220 -7.88 14.04 -21.25
C ALA A 220 -6.84 14.68 -20.30
N ARG A 221 -7.31 15.23 -19.17
CA ARG A 221 -6.43 15.80 -18.13
C ARG A 221 -5.55 14.72 -17.50
N PHE A 222 -6.13 13.56 -17.16
CA PHE A 222 -5.41 12.39 -16.67
C PHE A 222 -4.30 11.94 -17.63
N ALA A 223 -4.66 11.77 -18.91
CA ALA A 223 -3.71 11.31 -19.93
C ALA A 223 -2.49 12.23 -20.03
N ARG A 224 -2.71 13.56 -19.97
CA ARG A 224 -1.65 14.56 -20.04
C ARG A 224 -0.80 14.63 -18.77
N GLN A 225 -1.42 14.58 -17.58
CA GLN A 225 -0.74 14.87 -16.31
C GLN A 225 -0.07 13.66 -15.67
N HIS A 226 -0.61 12.45 -15.88
CA HIS A 226 -0.16 11.25 -15.17
C HIS A 226 0.33 10.17 -16.12
N LEU A 227 -0.44 9.86 -17.17
CA LEU A 227 -0.11 8.76 -18.08
C LEU A 227 1.11 9.09 -18.97
N ALA A 228 1.17 10.27 -19.59
CA ALA A 228 2.28 10.65 -20.47
C ALA A 228 3.63 10.71 -19.75
N PRO A 229 3.78 11.35 -18.57
CA PRO A 229 5.04 11.33 -17.82
C PRO A 229 5.44 9.92 -17.35
N TRP A 230 4.46 9.08 -17.01
CA TRP A 230 4.71 7.69 -16.61
C TRP A 230 5.20 6.83 -17.79
N ILE A 231 4.59 6.99 -18.98
CA ILE A 231 5.08 6.34 -20.21
C ILE A 231 6.48 6.85 -20.56
N GLY A 232 6.72 8.17 -20.51
CA GLY A 232 8.02 8.77 -20.80
C GLY A 232 9.13 8.20 -19.91
N ARG A 233 8.90 8.14 -18.59
CA ARG A 233 9.82 7.53 -17.63
C ARG A 233 10.12 6.05 -17.95
N ARG A 234 9.09 5.28 -18.32
CA ARG A 234 9.24 3.87 -18.74
C ARG A 234 10.09 3.70 -19.99
N LEU A 235 9.99 4.61 -20.96
CA LEU A 235 10.82 4.59 -22.16
C LEU A 235 12.28 4.96 -21.88
N THR A 236 12.53 5.78 -20.87
CA THR A 236 13.89 6.18 -20.45
C THR A 236 14.52 5.28 -19.39
N GLY A 237 13.81 4.25 -18.92
CA GLY A 237 14.29 3.35 -17.86
C GLY A 237 14.39 4.00 -16.46
N ARG A 238 13.83 5.19 -16.27
CA ARG A 238 13.86 5.94 -15.00
C ARG A 238 12.60 5.63 -14.17
N SER A 239 12.74 5.42 -12.87
CA SER A 239 11.61 5.27 -11.94
C SER A 239 11.33 6.58 -11.21
N SER A 240 10.09 6.77 -10.77
CA SER A 240 9.74 7.86 -9.85
C SER A 240 10.35 7.69 -8.45
N GLY A 241 10.86 6.50 -8.13
CA GLY A 241 11.51 6.17 -6.87
C GLY A 241 13.05 6.19 -6.92
N ASP A 242 13.68 6.44 -8.08
CA ASP A 242 15.14 6.42 -8.19
C ASP A 242 15.78 7.43 -7.22
N GLY A 243 16.75 6.97 -6.43
CA GLY A 243 17.46 7.77 -5.42
C GLY A 243 16.61 8.16 -4.20
N ARG A 244 15.37 7.66 -4.08
CA ARG A 244 14.54 7.91 -2.90
C ARG A 244 14.81 6.87 -1.82
N PRO A 245 15.09 7.26 -0.57
CA PRO A 245 15.13 6.33 0.53
C PRO A 245 13.72 5.84 0.88
N ALA A 246 13.66 4.72 1.59
CA ALA A 246 12.45 4.29 2.28
C ALA A 246 11.98 5.36 3.27
N LYS A 247 10.66 5.55 3.41
CA LYS A 247 10.11 6.56 4.33
C LYS A 247 10.37 6.23 5.80
N ARG A 248 10.54 4.95 6.14
CA ARG A 248 10.83 4.50 7.49
C ARG A 248 11.76 3.27 7.46
N PRO A 249 13.07 3.46 7.22
CA PRO A 249 14.00 2.38 6.87
C PRO A 249 14.38 1.46 8.05
N GLU A 250 14.12 1.89 9.29
CA GLU A 250 14.52 1.18 10.50
C GLU A 250 13.29 0.75 11.32
N LEU A 251 13.39 -0.42 11.97
CA LEU A 251 12.36 -0.93 12.87
C LEU A 251 12.42 -0.24 14.24
N LEU A 252 11.88 0.98 14.28
CA LEU A 252 11.89 1.86 15.45
C LEU A 252 10.53 1.93 16.14
N PRO A 253 10.47 2.29 17.44
CA PRO A 253 9.22 2.57 18.16
C PRO A 253 8.29 3.50 17.38
N TYR A 254 7.00 3.17 17.34
CA TYR A 254 5.97 3.90 16.61
C TYR A 254 4.92 4.43 17.58
N ASP A 255 5.07 5.71 17.95
CA ASP A 255 4.15 6.38 18.85
C ASP A 255 2.98 6.97 18.08
N THR A 256 1.75 6.62 18.49
CA THR A 256 0.51 7.20 17.97
C THR A 256 0.11 8.43 18.77
N THR A 257 1.03 9.36 19.01
CA THR A 257 0.62 10.61 19.67
C THR A 257 -0.23 11.40 18.67
N PRO A 258 -1.51 11.72 18.99
CA PRO A 258 -2.28 12.62 18.15
C PRO A 258 -1.54 13.95 18.12
N GLN A 259 -1.14 14.41 16.95
CA GLN A 259 -0.64 15.76 16.79
C GLN A 259 -1.84 16.66 17.09
N ALA A 260 -1.85 17.28 18.27
CA ALA A 260 -2.90 18.20 18.66
C ALA A 260 -2.99 19.30 17.60
N ASP A 261 -4.15 19.43 16.98
CA ASP A 261 -4.49 20.59 16.17
C ASP A 261 -4.27 21.81 17.05
N GLY A 262 -3.27 22.62 16.72
CA GLY A 262 -2.94 23.83 17.45
C GLY A 262 -4.13 24.77 17.43
N GLU A 263 -4.75 24.99 18.58
CA GLU A 263 -5.69 26.09 18.74
C GLU A 263 -4.98 27.41 18.37
N PRO A 264 -5.61 28.27 17.54
CA PRO A 264 -5.07 29.59 17.30
C PRO A 264 -5.14 30.41 18.59
N GLY A 265 -3.97 30.70 19.15
CA GLY A 265 -3.81 31.53 20.34
C GLY A 265 -4.57 32.84 20.19
N THR A 266 -5.48 33.09 21.11
CA THR A 266 -6.14 34.37 21.30
C THR A 266 -5.10 35.42 21.67
N ALA A 267 -4.71 36.24 20.70
CA ALA A 267 -3.97 37.46 20.97
C ALA A 267 -4.92 38.47 21.64
N SER A 268 -4.84 38.56 22.97
CA SER A 268 -5.34 39.69 23.74
C SER A 268 -4.50 40.92 23.40
N GLY A 269 -5.02 41.77 22.51
CA GLY A 269 -4.48 43.10 22.28
C GLY A 269 -5.04 44.08 23.30
N ASP A 270 -4.23 44.43 24.31
CA ASP A 270 -4.43 45.64 25.10
C ASP A 270 -4.26 46.86 24.20
N VAL A 271 -5.33 47.64 24.03
CA VAL A 271 -5.28 48.96 23.40
C VAL A 271 -5.27 50.00 24.52
N THR A 272 -4.08 50.50 24.85
CA THR A 272 -3.93 51.76 25.57
C THR A 272 -3.82 52.88 24.54
N ALA A 273 -4.88 53.68 24.40
CA ALA A 273 -4.85 54.91 23.60
C ALA A 273 -4.72 56.12 24.55
N LEU A 274 -3.59 56.81 24.43
CA LEU A 274 -3.44 58.21 24.80
C LEU A 274 -4.18 59.07 23.77
N SER A 275 -5.16 59.85 24.21
CA SER A 275 -5.52 61.23 23.81
C SER A 275 -6.87 61.58 24.42
#